data_AF-A0A7U5XXW1-F1
#
_entry.id   AF-A0A7U5XXW1-F1
#
_cell.length_a   1.000
_cell.length_b   1.000
_cell.length_c   1.000
_cell.angle_alpha   90.00
_cell.angle_beta   90.00
_cell.angle_gamma   90.00
#
_symmetry.space_group_name_H-M   'P 1'
#
loop_
_entity.id
_entity.type
_entity.pdbx_description
1 polymer ?
#
loop_
_entity_poly.entity_id
_entity_poly.type
_entity_poly.pdbx_seq_one_letter_code
_entity_poly.pdbx_strand_id
1 'polypeptide(L)'
;MTGIIGLEEKTIFSDPHHLAAWVNKYFLVDICLERDRQLLPVAEICKLLDLTAEQLEPCAREYALLRIAGVASFIKSAYDDVFWSRFHIDIVRLLTKKLCELESQEQSNEISMVLDRYVQCMVLKQWDECSEIYLLRIFENRELVTRMSKTGIGDIAADEIINAYSIMQDAFMIALHP
;
A
#
# COMPACT_ATOMS: atom_id res chain seq x y z
N MET A 1 -23.99 29.14 1.55
CA MET A 1 -23.80 28.14 2.61
C MET A 1 -22.32 27.91 2.68
N THR A 2 -21.69 28.51 3.67
CA THR A 2 -20.23 28.67 3.75
C THR A 2 -19.88 28.49 5.22
N GLY A 3 -19.06 27.48 5.52
CA GLY A 3 -18.63 27.14 6.87
C GLY A 3 -18.79 25.65 7.16
N ILE A 4 -17.76 25.07 7.78
CA ILE A 4 -17.59 23.65 8.18
C ILE A 4 -16.93 22.75 7.11
N ILE A 5 -15.73 23.11 6.62
CA ILE A 5 -14.83 22.13 5.94
C ILE A 5 -13.43 22.13 6.57
N GLY A 6 -12.91 23.28 7.04
CA GLY A 6 -11.51 23.38 7.50
C GLY A 6 -11.15 22.96 8.94
N LEU A 7 -12.10 22.51 9.77
CA LEU A 7 -11.83 22.07 11.17
C LEU A 7 -11.75 20.55 11.31
N GLU A 8 -12.55 19.79 10.54
CA GLU A 8 -12.58 18.33 10.59
C GLU A 8 -11.31 17.69 9.99
N GLU A 9 -10.78 18.28 8.92
CA GLU A 9 -9.59 17.78 8.24
C GLU A 9 -8.34 17.93 9.12
N LYS A 10 -8.14 19.07 9.78
CA LYS A 10 -7.04 19.26 10.73
C LYS A 10 -7.07 18.25 11.86
N THR A 11 -8.25 17.89 12.36
CA THR A 11 -8.39 16.89 13.42
C THR A 11 -8.07 15.47 12.96
N ILE A 12 -8.22 15.16 11.67
CA ILE A 12 -7.84 13.85 11.11
C ILE A 12 -6.32 13.69 11.15
N PHE A 13 -5.56 14.70 10.70
CA PHE A 13 -4.10 14.63 10.60
C PHE A 13 -3.38 14.86 11.95
N SER A 14 -4.09 15.23 13.01
CA SER A 14 -3.51 15.43 14.34
C SER A 14 -3.55 14.19 15.24
N ASP A 15 -4.30 13.16 14.86
CA ASP A 15 -4.47 11.95 15.68
C ASP A 15 -4.23 10.69 14.82
N PRO A 16 -3.35 9.76 15.25
CA PRO A 16 -2.99 8.60 14.44
C PRO A 16 -4.15 7.62 14.23
N HIS A 17 -5.08 7.50 15.20
CA HIS A 17 -6.24 6.63 15.09
C HIS A 17 -7.26 7.18 14.09
N HIS A 18 -7.54 8.49 14.16
CA HIS A 18 -8.39 9.16 13.18
C HIS A 18 -7.80 9.11 11.78
N LEU A 19 -6.48 9.30 11.66
CA LEU A 19 -5.81 9.21 10.38
C LEU A 19 -5.90 7.78 9.81
N ALA A 20 -5.65 6.75 10.62
CA ALA A 20 -5.80 5.36 10.18
C ALA A 20 -7.24 5.04 9.73
N ALA A 21 -8.26 5.56 10.44
CA ALA A 21 -9.66 5.39 10.05
C ALA A 21 -9.99 6.10 8.73
N TRP A 22 -9.45 7.31 8.52
CA TRP A 22 -9.59 8.06 7.28
C TRP A 22 -8.92 7.33 6.11
N VAL A 23 -7.68 6.86 6.29
CA VAL A 23 -6.95 6.06 5.30
C VAL A 23 -7.72 4.79 4.98
N ASN A 24 -8.25 4.09 5.98
CA ASN A 24 -9.07 2.90 5.74
C ASN A 24 -10.28 3.21 4.85
N LYS A 25 -10.99 4.31 5.11
CA LYS A 25 -12.13 4.70 4.27
C LYS A 25 -11.72 4.87 2.81
N TYR A 26 -10.75 5.74 2.54
CA TYR A 26 -10.44 6.17 1.17
C TYR A 26 -9.48 5.26 0.40
N PHE A 27 -8.57 4.57 1.09
CA PHE A 27 -7.57 3.70 0.47
C PHE A 27 -7.90 2.21 0.58
N LEU A 28 -8.72 1.78 1.55
CA LEU A 28 -9.04 0.35 1.73
C LEU A 28 -10.50 0.03 1.40
N VAL A 29 -11.47 0.86 1.78
CA VAL A 29 -12.90 0.57 1.56
C VAL A 29 -13.34 1.05 0.18
N ASP A 30 -13.10 2.31 -0.15
CA ASP A 30 -13.56 2.92 -1.41
C ASP A 30 -12.82 2.36 -2.64
N ILE A 31 -11.62 1.80 -2.45
CA ILE A 31 -10.88 1.07 -3.48
C ILE A 31 -10.93 -0.42 -3.13
N CYS A 32 -12.03 -1.05 -3.56
CA CYS A 32 -12.27 -2.47 -3.36
C CYS A 32 -11.40 -3.34 -4.27
N LEU A 33 -11.29 -4.63 -3.91
CA LEU A 33 -10.48 -5.61 -4.67
C LEU A 33 -10.92 -5.73 -6.14
N GLU A 34 -12.20 -5.50 -6.46
CA GLU A 34 -12.66 -5.51 -7.85
C GLU A 34 -12.06 -4.37 -8.68
N ARG A 35 -11.74 -3.22 -8.06
CA ARG A 35 -11.00 -2.15 -8.73
C ARG A 35 -9.54 -2.54 -8.92
N ASP A 36 -8.92 -3.15 -7.92
CA ASP A 36 -7.54 -3.64 -8.02
C ASP A 36 -7.40 -4.70 -9.13
N ARG A 37 -8.41 -5.56 -9.31
CA ARG A 37 -8.44 -6.54 -10.42
C ARG A 37 -8.47 -5.92 -11.81
N GLN A 38 -8.94 -4.69 -11.95
CA GLN A 38 -8.91 -3.96 -13.24
C GLN A 38 -7.51 -3.46 -13.60
N LEU A 39 -6.58 -3.43 -12.63
CA LEU A 39 -5.18 -3.07 -12.82
C LEU A 39 -4.30 -4.27 -13.17
N LEU A 40 -4.88 -5.47 -13.25
CA LEU A 40 -4.16 -6.67 -13.63
C LEU A 40 -3.83 -6.67 -15.13
N PRO A 41 -2.71 -7.30 -15.52
CA PRO A 41 -2.34 -7.43 -16.92
C PRO A 41 -3.47 -8.06 -17.75
N VAL A 42 -3.67 -7.54 -18.96
CA VAL A 42 -4.65 -8.07 -19.92
C VAL A 42 -4.24 -9.46 -20.41
N ALA A 43 -5.20 -10.21 -20.98
CA ALA A 43 -5.00 -11.60 -21.39
C ALA A 43 -3.79 -11.81 -22.31
N GLU A 44 -3.51 -10.85 -23.20
CA GLU A 44 -2.35 -10.88 -24.09
C GLU A 44 -1.03 -10.83 -23.31
N ILE A 45 -0.94 -9.98 -22.28
CA ILE A 45 0.24 -9.84 -21.42
C ILE A 45 0.37 -11.08 -20.53
N CYS A 46 -0.72 -11.58 -19.96
CA CYS A 46 -0.71 -12.82 -19.18
C CYS A 46 -0.19 -13.99 -20.01
N LYS A 47 -0.63 -14.12 -21.26
CA LYS A 47 -0.14 -15.16 -22.18
C LYS A 47 1.33 -14.98 -22.54
N LEU A 48 1.79 -13.74 -22.75
CA LEU A 48 3.20 -13.45 -23.06
C LEU A 48 4.13 -13.84 -21.91
N LEU A 49 3.66 -13.65 -20.68
CA LEU A 49 4.46 -13.82 -19.47
C LEU A 49 4.29 -15.19 -18.79
N ASP A 50 3.37 -16.01 -19.32
CA ASP A 50 2.97 -17.30 -18.77
C ASP A 50 2.37 -17.18 -17.36
N LEU A 51 1.49 -16.19 -17.19
CA LEU A 51 0.77 -15.91 -15.95
C LEU A 51 -0.58 -16.63 -15.91
N THR A 52 -0.83 -17.34 -14.81
CA THR A 52 -2.11 -18.01 -14.56
C THR A 52 -3.07 -17.10 -13.78
N ALA A 53 -4.38 -17.37 -13.87
CA ALA A 53 -5.38 -16.63 -13.08
C ALA A 53 -5.14 -16.75 -11.57
N GLU A 54 -4.60 -17.88 -11.11
CA GLU A 54 -4.23 -18.12 -9.71
C GLU A 54 -3.08 -17.21 -9.25
N GLN A 55 -2.18 -16.83 -10.15
CA GLN A 55 -1.09 -15.87 -9.88
C GLN A 55 -1.56 -14.40 -9.91
N LEU A 56 -2.70 -14.12 -10.54
CA LEU A 56 -3.24 -12.76 -10.62
C LEU A 56 -3.99 -12.31 -9.35
N GLU A 57 -4.54 -13.24 -8.59
CA GLU A 57 -5.23 -12.92 -7.33
C GLU A 57 -4.26 -12.36 -6.26
N PRO A 58 -3.06 -12.94 -6.04
CA PRO A 58 -2.00 -12.31 -5.23
C PRO A 58 -1.62 -10.92 -5.72
N CYS A 59 -1.50 -10.70 -7.03
CA CYS A 59 -1.22 -9.37 -7.59
C CYS A 59 -2.29 -8.34 -7.17
N ALA A 60 -3.57 -8.68 -7.30
CA ALA A 60 -4.67 -7.77 -6.97
C ALA A 60 -4.69 -7.42 -5.48
N ARG A 61 -4.40 -8.40 -4.61
CA ARG A 61 -4.30 -8.17 -3.16
C ARG A 61 -3.11 -7.29 -2.79
N GLU A 62 -1.99 -7.45 -3.50
CA GLU A 62 -0.77 -6.70 -3.25
C GLU A 62 -0.93 -5.19 -3.52
N TYR A 63 -1.78 -4.77 -4.47
CA TYR A 63 -2.06 -3.34 -4.71
C TYR A 63 -2.55 -2.59 -3.47
N ALA A 64 -3.38 -3.23 -2.62
CA ALA A 64 -3.83 -2.61 -1.39
C ALA A 64 -2.67 -2.43 -0.39
N LEU A 65 -1.75 -3.40 -0.31
CA LEU A 65 -0.56 -3.32 0.52
C LEU A 65 0.40 -2.23 0.03
N LEU A 66 0.65 -2.14 -1.28
CA LEU A 66 1.48 -1.11 -1.90
C LEU A 66 0.92 0.30 -1.68
N ARG A 67 -0.39 0.49 -1.85
CA ARG A 67 -1.03 1.80 -1.58
C ARG A 67 -0.90 2.21 -0.12
N ILE A 68 -1.06 1.27 0.82
CA ILE A 68 -0.82 1.55 2.25
C ILE A 68 0.65 1.78 2.56
N ALA A 69 1.58 1.10 1.88
CA ALA A 69 3.00 1.40 2.00
C ALA A 69 3.31 2.86 1.60
N GLY A 70 2.68 3.39 0.55
CA GLY A 70 2.85 4.80 0.16
C GLY A 70 2.37 5.78 1.22
N VAL A 71 1.17 5.54 1.76
CA VAL A 71 0.63 6.33 2.88
C VAL A 71 1.53 6.24 4.11
N ALA A 72 1.97 5.03 4.45
CA ALA A 72 2.81 4.76 5.60
C ALA A 72 4.18 5.43 5.47
N SER A 73 4.81 5.38 4.28
CA SER A 73 6.06 6.08 3.99
C SER A 73 5.93 7.59 4.17
N PHE A 74 4.81 8.18 3.77
CA PHE A 74 4.55 9.60 4.02
C PHE A 74 4.47 9.88 5.52
N ILE A 75 3.66 9.13 6.26
CA ILE A 75 3.47 9.35 7.71
C ILE A 75 4.78 9.18 8.46
N LYS A 76 5.57 8.16 8.12
CA LYS A 76 6.91 7.95 8.69
C LYS A 76 7.86 9.13 8.44
N SER A 77 7.66 9.86 7.33
CA SER A 77 8.48 11.02 6.97
C SER A 77 7.99 12.33 7.60
N ALA A 78 6.68 12.46 7.82
CA ALA A 78 6.04 13.71 8.25
C ALA A 78 5.84 13.82 9.77
N TYR A 79 5.86 12.69 10.49
CA TYR A 79 5.55 12.62 11.92
C TYR A 79 6.68 11.96 12.73
N ASP A 80 6.61 12.11 14.06
CA ASP A 80 7.53 11.43 14.97
C ASP A 80 7.26 9.93 15.09
N ASP A 81 8.20 9.22 15.72
CA ASP A 81 8.14 7.76 15.89
C ASP A 81 6.95 7.29 16.74
N VAL A 82 6.45 8.13 17.66
CA VAL A 82 5.32 7.78 18.54
C VAL A 82 4.03 7.80 17.73
N PHE A 83 3.83 8.83 16.93
CA PHE A 83 2.69 8.96 16.03
C PHE A 83 2.72 7.83 14.98
N TRP A 84 3.86 7.63 14.33
CA TRP A 84 4.07 6.54 13.37
C TRP A 84 3.71 5.17 13.96
N SER A 85 4.24 4.84 15.15
CA SER A 85 4.01 3.53 15.78
C SER A 85 2.53 3.27 16.05
N ARG A 86 1.79 4.29 16.52
CA ARG A 86 0.34 4.17 16.77
C ARG A 86 -0.45 4.00 15.47
N PHE A 87 -0.15 4.82 14.46
CA PHE A 87 -0.77 4.70 13.14
C PHE A 87 -0.51 3.32 12.52
N HIS A 88 0.73 2.84 12.61
CA HIS A 88 1.15 1.56 12.05
C HIS A 88 0.36 0.38 12.63
N ILE A 89 0.18 0.34 13.96
CA ILE A 89 -0.60 -0.72 14.63
C ILE A 89 -2.03 -0.77 14.10
N ASP A 90 -2.68 0.39 13.95
CA ASP A 90 -4.06 0.42 13.48
C ASP A 90 -4.19 0.04 12.02
N ILE A 91 -3.33 0.58 11.16
CA ILE A 91 -3.45 0.35 9.72
C ILE A 91 -3.11 -1.11 9.38
N VAL A 92 -2.14 -1.73 10.08
CA VAL A 92 -1.84 -3.16 9.93
C VAL A 92 -3.05 -4.03 10.28
N ARG A 93 -3.75 -3.72 11.38
CA ARG A 93 -4.97 -4.43 11.75
C ARG A 93 -6.05 -4.30 10.67
N LEU A 94 -6.28 -3.09 10.17
CA LEU A 94 -7.28 -2.81 9.13
C LEU A 94 -6.92 -3.50 7.80
N LEU A 95 -5.65 -3.50 7.45
CA LEU A 95 -5.13 -4.14 6.25
C LEU A 95 -5.23 -5.68 6.34
N THR A 96 -4.89 -6.26 7.50
CA THR A 96 -5.06 -7.70 7.76
C THR A 96 -6.50 -8.12 7.54
N LYS A 97 -7.45 -7.37 8.09
CA LYS A 97 -8.88 -7.61 7.89
C LYS A 97 -9.32 -7.52 6.42
N LYS A 98 -8.70 -6.66 5.61
CA LYS A 98 -9.01 -6.54 4.18
C LYS A 98 -8.44 -7.71 3.38
N LEU A 99 -7.21 -8.13 3.68
CA LEU A 99 -6.46 -9.10 2.88
C LEU A 99 -6.72 -10.55 3.26
N CYS A 100 -7.14 -10.80 4.50
CA CYS A 100 -7.28 -12.13 5.07
C CYS A 100 -8.74 -12.43 5.44
N GLU A 101 -9.21 -13.62 5.06
CA GLU A 101 -10.57 -14.09 5.40
C GLU A 101 -10.73 -14.43 6.89
N LEU A 102 -9.63 -14.88 7.52
CA LEU A 102 -9.58 -15.26 8.94
C LEU A 102 -8.43 -14.54 9.61
N GLU A 103 -8.72 -13.49 10.39
CA GLU A 103 -7.69 -12.71 11.10
C GLU A 103 -6.91 -13.61 12.09
N SER A 104 -5.62 -13.83 11.82
CA SER A 104 -4.70 -14.51 12.73
C SER A 104 -3.52 -13.60 13.12
N GLN A 105 -2.93 -13.85 14.29
CA GLN A 105 -1.74 -13.10 14.73
C GLN A 105 -0.57 -13.28 13.76
N GLU A 106 -0.44 -14.46 13.17
CA GLU A 106 0.62 -14.79 12.21
C GLU A 106 0.50 -13.93 10.95
N GLN A 107 -0.70 -13.84 10.37
CA GLN A 107 -0.95 -13.00 9.20
C GLN A 107 -0.77 -11.51 9.49
N SER A 108 -1.22 -11.06 10.67
CA SER A 108 -1.01 -9.67 11.08
C SER A 108 0.49 -9.35 11.21
N ASN A 109 1.29 -10.28 11.74
CA ASN A 109 2.74 -10.12 11.83
C ASN A 109 3.40 -10.10 10.44
N GLU A 110 2.98 -10.99 9.54
CA GLU A 110 3.50 -11.02 8.16
C GLU A 110 3.23 -9.69 7.44
N ILE A 111 1.97 -9.21 7.50
CA ILE A 111 1.57 -7.94 6.88
C ILE A 111 2.35 -6.77 7.49
N SER A 112 2.50 -6.74 8.82
CA SER A 112 3.32 -5.74 9.51
C SER A 112 4.76 -5.74 8.98
N MET A 113 5.40 -6.91 8.92
CA MET A 113 6.79 -7.03 8.47
C MET A 113 6.96 -6.57 7.02
N VAL A 114 6.05 -6.95 6.14
CA VAL A 114 6.14 -6.59 4.72
C VAL A 114 5.90 -5.09 4.53
N LEU A 115 4.91 -4.54 5.23
CA LEU A 115 4.64 -3.10 5.21
C LEU A 115 5.87 -2.30 5.66
N ASP A 116 6.49 -2.70 6.78
CA ASP A 116 7.73 -2.09 7.27
C ASP A 116 8.86 -2.18 6.24
N ARG A 117 9.02 -3.31 5.55
CA ARG A 117 10.04 -3.47 4.50
C ARG A 117 9.82 -2.55 3.31
N TYR A 118 8.58 -2.43 2.82
CA TYR A 118 8.28 -1.47 1.75
C TYR A 118 8.56 -0.04 2.20
N VAL A 119 8.11 0.34 3.41
CA VAL A 119 8.36 1.66 3.97
C VAL A 119 9.86 1.95 4.07
N GLN A 120 10.64 0.97 4.53
CA GLN A 120 12.10 1.08 4.61
C GLN A 120 12.73 1.26 3.22
N CYS A 121 12.31 0.49 2.22
CA CYS A 121 12.82 0.63 0.85
C CYS A 121 12.58 2.04 0.31
N MET A 122 11.41 2.62 0.56
CA MET A 122 11.10 4.00 0.15
C MET A 122 11.98 5.04 0.84
N VAL A 123 12.14 4.92 2.17
CA VAL A 123 12.96 5.85 2.97
C VAL A 123 14.42 5.80 2.53
N LEU A 124 14.93 4.61 2.24
CA LEU A 124 16.31 4.37 1.81
C LEU A 124 16.52 4.47 0.29
N LYS A 125 15.44 4.70 -0.49
CA LYS A 125 15.45 4.74 -1.96
C LYS A 125 16.00 3.46 -2.61
N GLN A 126 15.70 2.31 -2.02
CA GLN A 126 16.12 0.99 -2.48
C GLN A 126 15.05 0.39 -3.43
N TRP A 127 14.96 0.94 -4.64
CA TRP A 127 13.93 0.57 -5.62
C TRP A 127 14.03 -0.90 -6.06
N ASP A 128 15.26 -1.38 -6.27
CA ASP A 128 15.50 -2.77 -6.67
C ASP A 128 15.03 -3.76 -5.59
N GLU A 129 15.26 -3.44 -4.31
CA GLU A 129 14.79 -4.26 -3.19
C GLU A 129 13.26 -4.23 -3.05
N CYS A 130 12.65 -3.06 -3.25
CA CYS A 130 11.20 -2.91 -3.28
C CYS A 130 10.56 -3.79 -4.36
N SER A 131 11.15 -3.77 -5.55
CA SER A 131 10.76 -4.59 -6.70
C SER A 131 10.92 -6.09 -6.40
N GLU A 132 12.03 -6.49 -5.79
CA GLU A 132 12.26 -7.89 -5.40
C GLU A 132 11.24 -8.38 -4.36
N ILE A 133 10.91 -7.57 -3.34
CA ILE A 133 9.88 -7.91 -2.34
C ILE A 133 8.54 -8.17 -3.03
N TYR A 134 8.12 -7.25 -3.90
CA TYR A 134 6.87 -7.36 -4.65
C TYR A 134 6.81 -8.62 -5.52
N LEU A 135 7.85 -8.87 -6.31
CA LEU A 135 7.89 -10.03 -7.19
C LEU A 135 7.89 -11.34 -6.40
N LEU A 136 8.59 -11.42 -5.26
CA LEU A 136 8.62 -12.62 -4.42
C LEU A 136 7.29 -12.90 -3.71
N ARG A 137 6.46 -11.88 -3.49
CA ARG A 137 5.13 -12.04 -2.89
C ARG A 137 4.09 -12.53 -3.90
N ILE A 138 4.30 -12.26 -5.18
CA ILE A 138 3.41 -12.68 -6.26
C ILE A 138 3.85 -14.02 -6.84
N PHE A 139 5.17 -14.21 -7.02
CA PHE A 139 5.74 -15.35 -7.72
C PHE A 139 6.53 -16.23 -6.77
N GLU A 140 6.04 -17.44 -6.55
CA GLU A 140 6.72 -18.45 -5.72
C GLU A 140 8.00 -19.00 -6.38
N ASN A 141 8.10 -18.90 -7.71
CA ASN A 141 9.24 -19.43 -8.48
C ASN A 141 10.31 -18.36 -8.73
N ARG A 142 11.52 -18.57 -8.22
CA ARG A 142 12.69 -17.69 -8.41
C ARG A 142 13.07 -17.47 -9.89
N GLU A 143 12.87 -18.46 -10.74
CA GLU A 143 13.12 -18.31 -12.18
C GLU A 143 12.12 -17.33 -12.81
N LEU A 144 10.85 -17.40 -12.38
CA LEU A 144 9.81 -16.48 -12.81
C LEU A 144 10.10 -15.06 -12.30
N VAL A 145 10.49 -14.90 -11.04
CA VAL A 145 10.93 -13.61 -10.46
C VAL A 145 12.06 -13.00 -11.28
N THR A 146 13.10 -13.78 -11.61
CA THR A 146 14.25 -13.33 -12.41
C THR A 146 13.85 -12.90 -13.82
N ARG A 147 12.82 -13.53 -14.39
CA ARG A 147 12.28 -13.16 -15.70
C ARG A 147 11.47 -11.88 -15.61
N MET A 148 10.59 -11.76 -14.61
CA MET A 148 9.70 -10.62 -14.41
C MET A 148 10.43 -9.35 -13.96
N SER A 149 11.57 -9.46 -13.27
CA SER A 149 12.42 -8.30 -12.96
C SER A 149 12.98 -7.60 -14.20
N LYS A 150 12.92 -8.24 -15.38
CA LYS A 150 13.38 -7.68 -16.65
C LYS A 150 12.23 -7.12 -17.51
N THR A 151 10.98 -7.26 -17.09
CA THR A 151 9.79 -6.89 -17.89
C THR A 151 9.12 -5.60 -17.44
N GLY A 152 9.66 -4.93 -16.41
CA GLY A 152 9.09 -3.71 -15.82
C GLY A 152 7.94 -3.96 -14.85
N ILE A 153 7.49 -5.22 -14.66
CA ILE A 153 6.43 -5.55 -13.70
C ILE A 153 6.84 -5.21 -12.27
N GLY A 154 8.12 -5.37 -11.95
CA GLY A 154 8.65 -4.99 -10.65
C GLY A 154 8.53 -3.50 -10.33
N ASP A 155 8.44 -2.64 -11.35
CA ASP A 155 8.34 -1.19 -11.20
C ASP A 155 6.96 -0.77 -10.66
N ILE A 156 5.93 -1.62 -10.83
CA ILE A 156 4.58 -1.42 -10.27
C ILE A 156 4.65 -1.13 -8.78
N ALA A 157 5.54 -1.82 -8.06
CA ALA A 157 5.69 -1.63 -6.62
C ALA A 157 6.07 -0.18 -6.28
N ALA A 158 7.12 0.34 -6.90
CA ALA A 158 7.58 1.70 -6.65
C ALA A 158 6.55 2.74 -7.13
N ASP A 159 5.97 2.54 -8.31
CA ASP A 159 5.01 3.47 -8.90
C ASP A 159 3.75 3.63 -8.03
N GLU A 160 3.16 2.53 -7.59
CA GLU A 160 1.96 2.57 -6.73
C GLU A 160 2.24 3.21 -5.38
N ILE A 161 3.40 2.92 -4.78
CA ILE A 161 3.80 3.51 -3.51
C ILE A 161 4.03 5.02 -3.67
N ILE A 162 4.70 5.46 -4.74
CA ILE A 162 4.95 6.89 -5.03
C ILE A 162 3.63 7.63 -5.29
N ASN A 163 2.70 7.01 -6.02
CA ASN A 163 1.39 7.58 -6.30
C ASN A 163 0.60 7.82 -5.00
N ALA A 164 0.49 6.79 -4.15
CA ALA A 164 -0.22 6.91 -2.88
C ALA A 164 0.46 7.88 -1.90
N TYR A 165 1.80 7.91 -1.87
CA TYR A 165 2.57 8.91 -1.12
C TYR A 165 2.20 10.33 -1.55
N SER A 166 2.16 10.59 -2.86
CA SER A 166 1.91 11.93 -3.40
C SER A 166 0.49 12.41 -3.10
N ILE A 167 -0.52 11.53 -3.25
CA ILE A 167 -1.90 11.82 -2.86
C ILE A 167 -1.98 12.18 -1.37
N MET A 168 -1.27 11.43 -0.53
CA MET A 168 -1.26 11.66 0.91
C MET A 168 -0.58 12.98 1.29
N GLN A 169 0.52 13.32 0.62
CA GLN A 169 1.21 14.59 0.77
C GLN A 169 0.30 15.76 0.39
N ASP A 170 -0.40 15.68 -0.74
CA ASP A 170 -1.32 16.73 -1.18
C ASP A 170 -2.47 16.91 -0.17
N ALA A 171 -3.06 15.81 0.30
CA ALA A 171 -4.12 15.86 1.32
C ALA A 171 -3.64 16.52 2.62
N PHE A 172 -2.42 16.21 3.06
CA PHE A 172 -1.81 16.83 4.24
C PHE A 172 -1.58 18.33 4.04
N MET A 173 -1.04 18.74 2.89
CA MET A 173 -0.77 20.14 2.59
C MET A 173 -2.06 20.98 2.55
N ILE A 174 -3.14 20.44 1.95
CA ILE A 174 -4.46 21.07 1.96
C ILE A 174 -4.99 21.21 3.39
N ALA A 175 -4.90 20.15 4.20
CA ALA A 175 -5.38 20.18 5.58
C ALA A 175 -4.64 21.22 6.44
N LEU A 176 -3.34 21.44 6.20
CA LEU A 176 -2.55 22.46 6.91
C LEU A 176 -2.80 23.88 6.41
N HIS A 177 -3.12 24.05 5.12
CA HIS A 177 -3.34 25.33 4.45
C HIS A 177 -4.74 25.44 3.80
N PRO A 178 -5.83 25.39 4.60
CA PRO A 178 -7.20 25.43 4.08
C PRO A 178 -7.60 26.81 3.52
#